data_AF-A0A4Q4KGH8-F1
#
_entry.id   AF-A0A4Q4KGH8-F1
#
_cell.length_a   1.000
_cell.length_b   1.000
_cell.length_c   1.000
_cell.angle_alpha   90.00
_cell.angle_beta   90.00
_cell.angle_gamma   90.00
#
_symmetry.space_group_name_H-M   'P 1'
#
loop_
_entity.id
_entity.type
_entity.pdbx_description
1 polymer ?
#
loop_
_entity_poly.entity_id
_entity_poly.type
_entity_poly.pdbx_seq_one_letter_code
_entity_poly.pdbx_strand_id
1 'polypeptide(L)'
;MKITETNFQKNWKLFYLFFGLSTFFSGFGHMFFNYTGVYGKFPTWTLGLVSAFYAGKAMISLNVINPKLYKGLIRLLYVKFIVFTSLALSLQSFVFVMADATITYLFFCMGFGIYYWRKGLTSFKYTVYAVLVLIPSIFIFTMQLNPHLWFNKEDLSHVLMTTTIIFFYFGVIRLNQIDLDHLVSTREVKYVNK
;
A
#
# COMPACT_ATOMS: atom_id res chain seq x y z
N MET A 1 -22.66 12.30 -17.92
CA MET A 1 -21.78 12.83 -16.86
C MET A 1 -20.45 12.09 -16.93
N LYS A 2 -19.36 12.77 -17.33
CA LYS A 2 -18.03 12.13 -17.39
C LYS A 2 -17.53 12.02 -15.96
N ILE A 3 -17.52 10.82 -15.38
CA ILE A 3 -17.00 10.61 -14.03
C ILE A 3 -15.49 10.93 -14.10
N THR A 4 -15.09 12.11 -13.63
CA THR A 4 -13.69 12.49 -13.53
C THR A 4 -13.05 11.67 -12.43
N GLU A 5 -12.13 10.80 -12.79
CA GLU A 5 -11.37 9.99 -11.84
C GLU A 5 -10.56 10.88 -10.89
N THR A 6 -10.68 10.62 -9.59
CA THR A 6 -9.88 11.32 -8.58
C THR A 6 -8.43 10.81 -8.56
N ASN A 7 -7.48 11.65 -8.13
CA ASN A 7 -6.08 11.21 -7.94
C ASN A 7 -5.98 10.00 -7.00
N PHE A 8 -6.84 9.92 -5.99
CA PHE A 8 -6.95 8.78 -5.09
C PHE A 8 -7.27 7.49 -5.85
N GLN A 9 -8.33 7.49 -6.65
CA GLN A 9 -8.74 6.33 -7.45
C GLN A 9 -7.67 5.95 -8.48
N LYS A 10 -7.08 6.94 -9.17
CA LYS A 10 -6.01 6.71 -10.14
C LYS A 10 -4.81 5.99 -9.51
N ASN A 11 -4.35 6.46 -8.35
CA ASN A 11 -3.21 5.84 -7.66
C ASN A 11 -3.56 4.44 -7.15
N TRP A 12 -4.77 4.20 -6.64
CA TRP A 12 -5.18 2.84 -6.26
C TRP A 12 -5.26 1.89 -7.46
N LYS A 13 -5.75 2.34 -8.63
CA LYS A 13 -5.71 1.53 -9.85
C LYS A 13 -4.30 1.17 -10.26
N LEU A 14 -3.37 2.12 -10.18
CA LEU A 14 -1.94 1.86 -10.42
C LEU A 14 -1.36 0.88 -9.40
N PHE A 15 -1.71 1.01 -8.11
CA PHE A 15 -1.35 0.01 -7.09
C PHE A 15 -1.79 -1.40 -7.51
N TYR A 16 -3.06 -1.59 -7.87
CA TYR A 16 -3.57 -2.91 -8.27
C TYR A 16 -2.91 -3.44 -9.55
N LEU A 17 -2.67 -2.57 -10.54
CA LEU A 17 -1.98 -2.96 -11.77
C LEU A 17 -0.57 -3.46 -11.47
N PHE A 18 0.24 -2.66 -10.76
CA PHE A 18 1.62 -3.04 -10.45
C PHE A 18 1.69 -4.19 -9.44
N PHE A 19 0.74 -4.29 -8.52
CA PHE A 19 0.64 -5.44 -7.61
C PHE A 19 0.33 -6.74 -8.36
N GLY A 20 -0.63 -6.69 -9.29
CA GLY A 20 -0.99 -7.83 -10.13
C GLY A 20 0.19 -8.28 -11.01
N LEU A 21 0.88 -7.33 -11.63
CA LEU A 21 2.11 -7.62 -12.39
C LEU A 21 3.20 -8.20 -11.50
N SER A 22 3.43 -7.63 -10.31
CA SER A 22 4.39 -8.15 -9.33
C SER A 22 4.07 -9.60 -8.96
N THR A 23 2.81 -9.90 -8.66
CA THR A 23 2.34 -11.26 -8.32
C THR A 23 2.55 -12.23 -9.48
N PHE A 24 2.19 -11.82 -10.70
CA PHE A 24 2.41 -12.60 -11.91
C PHE A 24 3.89 -12.97 -12.09
N PHE A 25 4.79 -11.97 -12.06
CA PHE A 25 6.23 -12.22 -12.17
C PHE A 25 6.81 -12.96 -10.96
N SER A 26 6.18 -12.88 -9.78
CA SER A 26 6.57 -13.68 -8.61
C SER A 26 6.44 -15.17 -8.90
N GLY A 27 5.34 -15.58 -9.54
CA GLY A 27 5.15 -16.96 -10.01
C GLY A 27 6.30 -17.42 -10.91
N PHE A 28 6.71 -16.61 -11.88
CA PHE A 28 7.86 -16.91 -12.75
C PHE A 28 9.19 -16.95 -11.99
N GLY A 29 9.44 -15.99 -11.09
CA GLY A 29 10.67 -15.93 -10.30
C GLY A 29 10.84 -17.14 -9.38
N HIS A 30 9.74 -17.72 -8.89
CA HIS A 30 9.76 -18.96 -8.12
C HIS A 30 9.87 -20.19 -9.03
N MET A 31 9.08 -20.28 -10.10
CA MET A 31 9.09 -21.41 -11.03
C MET A 31 10.46 -21.62 -11.68
N PHE A 32 11.09 -20.54 -12.14
CA PHE A 32 12.38 -20.57 -12.83
C PHE A 32 13.56 -20.26 -11.90
N PHE A 33 13.41 -20.42 -10.58
CA PHE A 33 14.45 -20.08 -9.62
C PHE A 33 15.76 -20.85 -9.86
N ASN A 34 15.67 -22.12 -10.27
CA ASN A 34 16.85 -22.93 -10.60
C ASN A 34 17.67 -22.38 -11.78
N TYR A 35 17.05 -21.59 -12.66
CA TYR A 35 17.70 -21.01 -13.85
C TYR A 35 18.11 -19.55 -13.66
N THR A 36 17.29 -18.78 -12.94
CA THR A 36 17.44 -17.32 -12.83
C THR A 36 17.96 -16.88 -11.46
N GLY A 37 17.97 -17.78 -10.47
CA GLY A 37 18.38 -17.49 -9.11
C GLY A 37 17.66 -16.28 -8.51
N VAL A 38 18.41 -15.48 -7.76
CA VAL A 38 17.86 -14.27 -7.12
C VAL A 38 17.48 -13.19 -8.15
N TYR A 39 18.17 -13.12 -9.30
CA TYR A 39 17.90 -12.13 -10.34
C TYR A 39 16.49 -12.27 -10.94
N GLY A 40 15.97 -13.50 -11.02
CA GLY A 40 14.58 -13.74 -11.44
C GLY A 40 13.53 -13.08 -10.54
N LYS A 41 13.89 -12.70 -9.31
CA LYS A 41 13.00 -12.01 -8.36
C LYS A 41 13.00 -10.49 -8.51
N PHE A 42 13.95 -9.92 -9.25
CA PHE A 42 14.08 -8.46 -9.39
C PHE A 42 12.85 -7.80 -10.01
N PRO A 43 12.21 -8.37 -11.06
CA PRO A 43 10.96 -7.81 -11.59
C PRO A 43 9.87 -7.75 -10.53
N THR A 44 9.67 -8.84 -9.79
CA THR A 44 8.70 -8.94 -8.70
C THR A 44 8.94 -7.88 -7.63
N TRP A 45 10.19 -7.78 -7.15
CA TRP A 45 10.57 -6.83 -6.10
C TRP A 45 10.35 -5.38 -6.54
N THR A 46 10.80 -5.04 -7.74
CA THR A 46 10.68 -3.69 -8.29
C THR A 46 9.22 -3.31 -8.48
N LEU A 47 8.40 -4.20 -9.07
CA LEU A 47 6.97 -3.96 -9.27
C LEU A 47 6.22 -3.87 -7.93
N GLY A 48 6.62 -4.66 -6.92
CA GLY A 48 6.06 -4.60 -5.57
C GLY A 48 6.34 -3.26 -4.89
N LEU A 49 7.58 -2.76 -5.00
CA LEU A 49 7.97 -1.43 -4.50
C LEU A 49 7.22 -0.30 -5.21
N VAL A 50 7.05 -0.39 -6.53
CA VAL A 50 6.25 0.57 -7.32
C VAL A 50 4.80 0.55 -6.88
N SER A 51 4.23 -0.64 -6.66
CA SER A 51 2.88 -0.81 -6.16
C SER A 51 2.73 -0.13 -4.78
N ALA A 52 3.59 -0.43 -3.82
CA ALA A 52 3.57 0.18 -2.49
C ALA A 52 3.70 1.71 -2.54
N PHE A 53 4.55 2.25 -3.42
CA PHE A 53 4.63 3.68 -3.66
C PHE A 53 3.28 4.29 -4.05
N TYR A 54 2.54 3.65 -4.96
CA TYR A 54 1.21 4.12 -5.37
C TYR A 54 0.16 3.98 -4.27
N ALA A 55 0.20 2.95 -3.42
CA ALA A 55 -0.68 2.86 -2.26
C ALA A 55 -0.47 4.04 -1.29
N GLY A 56 0.80 4.34 -0.96
CA GLY A 56 1.13 5.50 -0.13
C GLY A 56 0.68 6.82 -0.77
N LYS A 57 0.95 6.99 -2.07
CA LYS A 57 0.57 8.18 -2.83
C LYS A 57 -0.95 8.35 -2.90
N ALA A 58 -1.70 7.26 -3.02
CA ALA A 58 -3.15 7.28 -2.98
C ALA A 58 -3.66 7.87 -1.66
N MET A 59 -3.16 7.36 -0.53
CA MET A 59 -3.56 7.85 0.80
C MET A 59 -3.30 9.35 0.96
N ILE A 60 -2.14 9.85 0.55
CA ILE A 60 -1.77 11.27 0.66
C ILE A 60 -2.56 12.16 -0.30
N SER A 61 -3.06 11.61 -1.41
CA SER A 61 -3.70 12.38 -2.48
C SER A 61 -5.11 12.90 -2.15
N LEU A 62 -5.69 12.48 -1.03
CA LEU A 62 -6.90 13.12 -0.51
C LEU A 62 -6.55 14.54 -0.04
N ASN A 63 -7.29 15.55 -0.51
CA ASN A 63 -7.03 16.97 -0.24
C ASN A 63 -7.37 17.41 1.21
N VAL A 64 -7.20 16.51 2.17
CA VAL A 64 -7.59 16.65 3.59
C VAL A 64 -6.39 17.07 4.46
N ILE A 65 -5.16 16.97 3.94
CA ILE A 65 -3.92 17.35 4.64
C ILE A 65 -3.35 18.67 4.12
N ASN A 66 -2.56 19.39 4.92
CA ASN A 66 -2.10 20.73 4.52
C ASN A 66 -1.08 20.66 3.38
N PRO A 67 -0.98 21.70 2.51
CA PRO A 67 -0.11 21.63 1.34
C PRO A 67 1.38 21.44 1.65
N LYS A 68 1.86 21.96 2.79
CA LYS A 68 3.26 21.80 3.24
C LYS A 68 3.56 20.33 3.59
N LEU A 69 2.69 19.71 4.39
CA LEU A 69 2.77 18.31 4.78
C LEU A 69 2.60 17.39 3.58
N TYR A 70 1.67 17.69 2.66
CA TYR A 70 1.51 16.98 1.40
C TYR A 70 2.84 16.92 0.62
N LYS A 71 3.49 18.07 0.40
CA LYS A 71 4.78 18.14 -0.30
C LYS A 71 5.87 17.35 0.43
N GLY A 72 5.92 17.46 1.76
CA GLY A 72 6.87 16.71 2.59
C GLY A 72 6.70 15.20 2.49
N LEU A 73 5.46 14.70 2.59
CA LEU A 73 5.15 13.27 2.52
C LEU A 73 5.36 12.69 1.13
N ILE A 74 5.04 13.43 0.08
CA ILE A 74 5.35 13.02 -1.30
C ILE A 74 6.87 12.90 -1.48
N ARG A 75 7.66 13.88 -1.01
CA ARG A 75 9.12 13.79 -1.05
C ARG A 75 9.62 12.57 -0.28
N LEU A 76 9.07 12.32 0.92
CA LEU A 76 9.41 11.14 1.72
C LEU A 76 9.12 9.84 0.97
N LEU A 77 7.96 9.73 0.29
CA LEU A 77 7.64 8.55 -0.52
C LEU A 77 8.63 8.32 -1.66
N TYR A 78 9.03 9.38 -2.38
CA TYR A 78 10.02 9.25 -3.45
C TYR A 78 11.39 8.83 -2.91
N VAL A 79 11.86 9.46 -1.83
CA VAL A 79 13.14 9.10 -1.19
C VAL A 79 13.10 7.66 -0.70
N LYS A 80 12.03 7.28 0.01
CA LYS A 80 11.79 5.91 0.47
C LYS A 80 11.87 4.91 -0.69
N PHE A 81 11.11 5.15 -1.75
CA PHE A 81 11.08 4.29 -2.93
C PHE A 81 12.46 4.12 -3.56
N ILE A 82 13.20 5.21 -3.77
CA ILE A 82 14.53 5.17 -4.36
C ILE A 82 15.49 4.38 -3.45
N VAL A 83 15.55 4.72 -2.16
CA VAL A 83 16.46 4.09 -1.20
C VAL A 83 16.19 2.59 -1.07
N PHE A 84 14.94 2.18 -0.83
CA PHE A 84 14.63 0.76 -0.69
C PHE A 84 14.79 -0.02 -1.99
N THR A 85 14.51 0.57 -3.15
CA THR A 85 14.78 -0.07 -4.44
C THR A 85 16.27 -0.28 -4.65
N SER A 86 17.09 0.75 -4.43
CA SER A 86 18.55 0.64 -4.55
C SER A 86 19.11 -0.40 -3.59
N LEU A 87 18.71 -0.37 -2.32
CA LEU A 87 19.16 -1.36 -1.33
C LEU A 87 18.71 -2.78 -1.67
N ALA A 88 17.45 -2.98 -2.07
CA ALA A 88 16.93 -4.29 -2.45
C ALA A 88 17.71 -4.93 -3.61
N LEU A 89 18.03 -4.14 -4.64
CA LEU A 89 18.72 -4.62 -5.84
C LEU A 89 20.23 -4.78 -5.61
N SER A 90 20.88 -3.80 -4.96
CA SER A 90 22.32 -3.84 -4.71
C SER A 90 22.72 -4.91 -3.70
N LEU A 91 21.93 -5.09 -2.64
CA LEU A 91 22.18 -6.09 -1.60
C LEU A 91 21.44 -7.41 -1.85
N GLN A 92 20.70 -7.51 -2.95
CA GLN A 92 19.93 -8.69 -3.36
C GLN A 92 19.04 -9.25 -2.24
N SER A 93 18.46 -8.36 -1.42
CA SER A 93 17.79 -8.72 -0.18
C SER A 93 16.33 -8.30 -0.18
N PHE A 94 15.45 -9.29 0.00
CA PHE A 94 14.01 -9.09 0.11
C PHE A 94 13.60 -8.29 1.36
N VAL A 95 14.46 -8.23 2.39
CA VAL A 95 14.17 -7.50 3.63
C VAL A 95 13.87 -6.02 3.35
N PHE A 96 14.52 -5.42 2.36
CA PHE A 96 14.26 -4.02 1.98
C PHE A 96 12.89 -3.82 1.30
N VAL A 97 12.43 -4.81 0.53
CA VAL A 97 11.08 -4.81 -0.06
C VAL A 97 10.03 -4.95 1.05
N MET A 98 10.27 -5.85 2.00
CA MET A 98 9.40 -6.04 3.16
C MET A 98 9.34 -4.80 4.06
N ALA A 99 10.48 -4.15 4.32
CA ALA A 99 10.56 -2.93 5.10
C ALA A 99 9.79 -1.78 4.43
N ASP A 100 9.95 -1.61 3.12
CA ASP A 100 9.20 -0.62 2.33
C ASP A 100 7.68 -0.84 2.43
N ALA A 101 7.23 -2.09 2.24
CA ALA A 101 5.83 -2.47 2.35
C ALA A 101 5.29 -2.24 3.77
N THR A 102 6.07 -2.62 4.80
CA THR A 102 5.71 -2.43 6.21
C THR A 102 5.52 -0.94 6.53
N ILE A 103 6.46 -0.08 6.13
CA ILE A 103 6.34 1.36 6.31
C ILE A 103 5.13 1.90 5.55
N THR A 104 4.93 1.46 4.30
CA THR A 104 3.78 1.88 3.48
C THR A 104 2.46 1.55 4.17
N TYR A 105 2.28 0.31 4.58
CA TYR A 105 1.00 -0.15 5.09
C TYR A 105 0.75 0.32 6.53
N LEU A 106 1.74 0.32 7.42
CA LEU A 106 1.56 0.82 8.79
C LEU A 106 1.45 2.35 8.84
N PHE A 107 2.41 3.06 8.23
CA PHE A 107 2.43 4.53 8.35
C PHE A 107 1.40 5.17 7.41
N PHE A 108 1.41 4.83 6.12
CA PHE A 108 0.52 5.48 5.16
C PHE A 108 -0.88 4.89 5.17
N CYS A 109 -1.06 3.58 5.02
CA CYS A 109 -2.41 3.00 4.91
C CYS A 109 -3.15 3.00 6.25
N MET A 110 -2.54 2.51 7.33
CA MET A 110 -3.16 2.49 8.66
C MET A 110 -3.16 3.89 9.30
N GLY A 111 -2.04 4.62 9.30
CA GLY A 111 -1.98 5.97 9.87
C GLY A 111 -2.99 6.94 9.22
N PHE A 112 -3.00 7.07 7.89
CA PHE A 112 -4.01 7.90 7.22
C PHE A 112 -5.40 7.27 7.26
N GLY A 113 -5.52 5.94 7.20
CA GLY A 113 -6.81 5.26 7.31
C GLY A 113 -7.52 5.58 8.64
N ILE A 114 -6.80 5.52 9.76
CA ILE A 114 -7.31 5.92 11.08
C ILE A 114 -7.66 7.41 11.08
N TYR A 115 -6.78 8.27 10.55
CA TYR A 115 -7.02 9.72 10.48
C TYR A 115 -8.30 10.05 9.71
N TYR A 116 -8.50 9.45 8.53
CA TYR A 116 -9.69 9.67 7.68
C TYR A 116 -10.96 9.09 8.30
N TRP A 117 -10.86 7.90 8.90
CA TRP A 117 -12.00 7.32 9.60
C TRP A 117 -12.46 8.20 10.76
N ARG A 118 -11.54 8.72 11.58
CA ARG A 118 -11.85 9.66 12.66
C ARG A 118 -12.44 10.99 12.18
N LYS A 119 -12.24 11.33 10.90
CA LYS A 119 -12.85 12.50 10.25
C LYS A 119 -14.23 12.21 9.63
N GLY A 120 -14.76 10.99 9.76
CA GLY A 120 -16.09 10.64 9.28
C GLY A 120 -16.11 9.86 7.96
N LEU A 121 -14.96 9.64 7.32
CA LEU A 121 -14.88 8.79 6.12
C LEU A 121 -14.91 7.31 6.51
N THR A 122 -16.12 6.80 6.72
CA THR A 122 -16.34 5.44 7.26
C THR A 122 -15.79 4.32 6.38
N SER A 123 -15.56 4.56 5.08
CA SER A 123 -14.95 3.58 4.17
C SER A 123 -13.52 3.21 4.56
N PHE A 124 -12.75 4.12 5.19
CA PHE A 124 -11.37 3.86 5.59
C PHE A 124 -11.22 2.84 6.72
N LYS A 125 -12.32 2.47 7.40
CA LYS A 125 -12.30 1.34 8.35
C LYS A 125 -11.83 0.05 7.68
N TYR A 126 -12.17 -0.17 6.40
CA TYR A 126 -11.71 -1.34 5.65
C TYR A 126 -10.22 -1.27 5.38
N THR A 127 -9.65 -0.09 5.10
CA THR A 127 -8.20 0.10 4.98
C THR A 127 -7.47 -0.19 6.29
N VAL A 128 -8.04 0.20 7.44
CA VAL A 128 -7.47 -0.12 8.76
C VAL A 128 -7.53 -1.62 9.04
N TYR A 129 -8.69 -2.26 8.81
CA TYR A 129 -8.85 -3.70 8.98
C TYR A 129 -7.93 -4.49 8.06
N ALA A 130 -7.72 -4.04 6.82
CA ALA A 130 -6.76 -4.65 5.90
C ALA A 130 -5.37 -4.75 6.53
N VAL A 131 -4.87 -3.65 7.08
CA VAL A 131 -3.52 -3.62 7.67
C VAL A 131 -3.47 -4.43 8.96
N LEU A 132 -4.53 -4.43 9.79
CA LEU A 132 -4.60 -5.30 10.98
C LEU A 132 -4.53 -6.78 10.63
N VAL A 133 -5.18 -7.20 9.54
CA VAL A 133 -5.09 -8.57 9.01
C VAL A 133 -3.67 -8.89 8.54
N LEU A 134 -2.94 -7.91 7.99
CA LEU A 134 -1.58 -8.12 7.50
C LEU A 134 -0.53 -8.21 8.62
N ILE A 135 -0.71 -7.52 9.75
CA ILE A 135 0.28 -7.44 10.83
C ILE A 135 0.84 -8.80 11.27
N PRO A 136 0.02 -9.85 11.49
CA PRO A 136 0.52 -11.19 11.83
C PRO A 136 1.56 -11.73 10.85
N SER A 137 1.47 -11.38 9.57
CA SER A 137 2.39 -11.82 8.52
C SER A 137 3.84 -11.41 8.80
N ILE A 138 4.06 -10.25 9.42
CA ILE A 138 5.42 -9.78 9.79
C ILE A 138 6.06 -10.78 10.76
N PHE A 139 5.30 -11.23 11.77
CA PHE A 139 5.81 -12.17 12.78
C PHE A 139 5.97 -13.58 12.21
N ILE A 140 4.98 -14.06 11.44
CA ILE A 140 5.02 -15.39 10.80
C ILE A 140 6.27 -15.53 9.91
N PHE A 141 6.55 -14.52 9.09
CA PHE A 141 7.67 -14.52 8.17
C PHE A 141 9.02 -14.41 8.92
N THR A 142 9.13 -13.48 9.88
CA THR A 142 10.39 -13.22 10.60
C THR A 142 10.76 -14.35 11.56
N MET A 143 9.79 -14.92 12.27
CA MET A 143 9.99 -16.06 13.18
C MET A 143 10.01 -17.41 12.45
N GLN A 144 9.80 -17.40 11.13
CA GLN A 144 9.80 -18.58 10.27
C GLN A 144 8.80 -19.67 10.71
N LEU A 145 7.62 -19.25 11.17
CA LEU A 145 6.58 -20.16 11.68
C LEU A 145 5.90 -20.89 10.52
N ASN A 146 6.04 -22.22 10.46
CA ASN A 146 5.37 -23.07 9.45
C ASN A 146 4.18 -23.81 10.09
N PRO A 147 2.93 -23.39 9.82
CA PRO A 147 1.74 -24.02 10.39
C PRO A 147 1.58 -25.50 10.00
N HIS A 148 1.92 -25.85 8.76
CA HIS A 148 1.76 -27.20 8.23
C HIS A 148 2.78 -27.49 7.12
N LEU A 149 3.01 -28.77 6.80
CA LEU A 149 3.95 -29.20 5.77
C LEU A 149 3.62 -28.64 4.38
N TRP A 150 2.33 -28.58 4.05
CA TRP A 150 1.82 -28.07 2.76
C TRP A 150 1.31 -26.63 2.84
N PHE A 151 1.48 -25.99 4.00
CA PHE A 151 1.05 -24.62 4.23
C PHE A 151 2.06 -23.97 5.16
N ASN A 152 3.14 -23.50 4.55
CA ASN A 152 4.29 -22.94 5.24
C ASN A 152 4.08 -21.45 5.52
N LYS A 153 5.09 -20.80 6.10
CA LYS A 153 5.09 -19.35 6.39
C LYS A 153 4.76 -18.48 5.18
N GLU A 154 5.30 -18.82 4.00
CA GLU A 154 5.09 -18.08 2.76
C GLU A 154 3.63 -18.19 2.34
N ASP A 155 3.08 -19.40 2.37
CA ASP A 155 1.69 -19.65 1.98
C ASP A 155 0.72 -18.87 2.86
N LEU A 156 0.92 -18.92 4.19
CA LEU A 156 0.11 -18.16 5.13
C LEU A 156 0.26 -16.65 4.95
N SER A 157 1.49 -16.15 4.78
CA SER A 157 1.75 -14.73 4.51
C SER A 157 1.05 -14.25 3.24
N HIS A 158 1.04 -15.07 2.17
CA HIS A 158 0.35 -14.74 0.92
C HIS A 158 -1.18 -14.75 1.06
N VAL A 159 -1.75 -15.65 1.87
CA VAL A 159 -3.19 -15.63 2.18
C VAL A 159 -3.56 -14.33 2.89
N LEU A 160 -2.81 -13.93 3.92
CA LEU A 160 -3.04 -12.68 4.66
C LEU A 160 -2.89 -11.45 3.74
N MET A 161 -1.89 -11.45 2.85
CA MET A 161 -1.73 -10.39 1.83
C MET A 161 -2.91 -10.33 0.87
N THR A 162 -3.39 -11.48 0.36
CA THR A 162 -4.57 -11.53 -0.51
C THR A 162 -5.80 -10.94 0.19
N THR A 163 -6.05 -11.33 1.44
CA THR A 163 -7.14 -10.77 2.24
C THR A 163 -6.99 -9.25 2.43
N THR A 164 -5.78 -8.78 2.72
CA THR A 164 -5.47 -7.35 2.86
C THR A 164 -5.88 -6.55 1.62
N ILE A 165 -5.54 -7.07 0.43
CA ILE A 165 -5.79 -6.41 -0.84
C ILE A 165 -7.29 -6.37 -1.17
N ILE A 166 -8.03 -7.43 -0.82
CA ILE A 166 -9.49 -7.44 -0.91
C ILE A 166 -10.11 -6.36 -0.01
N PHE A 167 -9.62 -6.19 1.21
CA PHE A 167 -10.11 -5.15 2.11
C PHE A 167 -9.73 -3.74 1.65
N PHE A 168 -8.53 -3.54 1.09
CA PHE A 168 -8.20 -2.28 0.41
C PHE A 168 -9.18 -1.99 -0.71
N TYR A 169 -9.58 -2.99 -1.50
CA TYR A 169 -10.54 -2.80 -2.59
C TYR A 169 -11.88 -2.32 -2.05
N PHE A 170 -12.37 -2.94 -0.98
CA PHE A 170 -13.60 -2.51 -0.30
C PHE A 170 -13.49 -1.09 0.28
N GLY A 171 -12.34 -0.68 0.80
CA GLY A 171 -12.10 0.68 1.27
C GLY A 171 -12.20 1.71 0.14
N VAL A 172 -11.66 1.38 -1.04
CA VAL A 172 -11.65 2.26 -2.22
C VAL A 172 -13.03 2.37 -2.86
N ILE A 173 -13.71 1.25 -3.12
CA ILE A 173 -15.00 1.25 -3.84
C ILE A 173 -16.15 1.83 -3.00
N ARG A 174 -16.06 1.75 -1.67
CA ARG A 174 -17.08 2.29 -0.74
C ARG A 174 -16.82 3.73 -0.33
N LEU A 175 -15.81 4.40 -0.91
CA LEU A 175 -15.57 5.82 -0.63
C LEU A 175 -16.73 6.66 -1.16
N ASN A 176 -17.50 7.25 -0.24
CA ASN A 176 -18.57 8.18 -0.57
C ASN A 176 -17.96 9.54 -0.96
N GLN A 177 -18.18 9.95 -2.21
CA GLN A 177 -17.67 11.24 -2.71
C GLN A 177 -18.32 12.43 -2.01
N ILE A 178 -19.60 12.33 -1.63
CA ILE A 178 -20.32 13.41 -0.94
C ILE A 178 -19.68 13.71 0.42
N ASP A 179 -19.36 12.66 1.19
CA ASP A 179 -18.70 12.80 2.49
C ASP A 179 -17.28 13.37 2.34
N LEU A 180 -16.58 12.99 1.27
CA LEU A 180 -15.26 13.54 0.95
C LEU A 180 -15.33 15.03 0.60
N ASP A 181 -16.25 15.42 -0.27
CA ASP A 181 -16.44 16.80 -0.69
C ASP A 181 -16.83 17.69 0.48
N HIS A 182 -17.69 17.20 1.39
CA HIS A 182 -18.04 17.90 2.63
C HIS A 182 -16.82 18.14 3.54
N LEU A 183 -15.93 17.14 3.66
CA LEU A 183 -14.70 17.29 4.45
C LEU A 183 -13.67 18.22 3.83
N VAL A 184 -13.64 18.31 2.50
CA VAL A 184 -12.76 19.26 1.79
C VAL A 184 -13.33 20.68 1.89
N SER A 185 -14.63 20.87 1.68
CA SER A 185 -15.27 22.19 1.69
C SER A 185 -15.25 22.86 3.07
N THR A 186 -15.55 22.12 4.14
CA THR A 186 -15.47 22.62 5.54
C THR A 186 -14.07 23.13 5.92
N ARG A 187 -13.04 22.70 5.18
CA ARG A 187 -11.67 23.16 5.37
C ARG A 187 -11.33 24.45 4.64
N GLU A 188 -11.93 24.67 3.47
CA GLU A 188 -11.85 25.93 2.72
C GLU A 188 -12.65 27.03 3.43
N VAL A 189 -13.76 26.66 4.08
CA VAL A 189 -14.53 27.53 4.98
C VAL A 189 -13.86 27.60 6.35
N LYS A 190 -12.57 28.00 6.40
CA LYS A 190 -12.02 28.60 7.62
C LYS A 190 -12.45 30.06 7.62
N TYR A 191 -13.56 30.33 8.32
CA TYR A 191 -14.15 31.63 8.62
C TYR A 191 -13.24 32.83 8.32
N VAL A 192 -13.67 33.65 7.35
CA VAL A 192 -13.43 35.09 7.39
C VAL A 192 -14.04 35.56 8.71
N ASN A 193 -13.22 35.65 9.76
CA ASN A 193 -13.64 36.32 10.98
C ASN A 193 -13.96 37.77 10.61
N LYS A 194 -15.26 38.11 10.74
CA LYS A 194 -15.71 39.47 10.99
C LYS A 194 -15.20 39.94 12.33
#